data_AF-A0A699X8M9-F1
#
_entry.id   AF-A0A699X8M9-F1
#
_cell.length_a   1.000
_cell.length_b   1.000
_cell.length_c   1.000
_cell.angle_alpha   90.00
_cell.angle_beta   90.00
_cell.angle_gamma   90.00
#
_symmetry.space_group_name_H-M   'P 1'
#
loop_
_entity.id
_entity.type
_entity.pdbx_description
1 polymer ?
#
loop_
_entity_poly.entity_id
_entity_poly.type
_entity_poly.pdbx_seq_one_letter_code
_entity_poly.pdbx_strand_id
1 'polypeptide(L)'
;VELTKPDGTTEVIEADNIILASGSRPIDIPPAPVDQNVIVDSTGALEFPAVPERLGVIGAGVIGLELGSVWARLGSKVTVLEALEKFLPAADEAVSK
;
A
#
# COMPACT_ATOMS: atom_id res chain seq x y z
N VAL A 1 -10.48 -11.25 26.71
CA VAL A 1 -9.59 -11.19 25.52
C VAL A 1 -8.28 -11.83 25.89
N GLU A 2 -7.81 -12.82 25.15
CA GLU A 2 -6.46 -13.37 25.36
C GLU A 2 -5.44 -12.49 24.63
N LEU A 3 -4.41 -12.05 25.36
CA LEU A 3 -3.28 -11.30 24.83
C LEU A 3 -2.05 -12.19 24.83
N THR A 4 -1.43 -12.37 23.66
CA THR A 4 -0.09 -12.97 23.53
C THR A 4 0.95 -11.87 23.48
N LYS A 5 1.91 -11.88 24.40
CA LYS A 5 3.00 -10.91 24.50
C LYS A 5 4.16 -11.27 23.55
N PRO A 6 5.08 -10.34 23.23
CA PRO A 6 6.23 -10.62 22.36
C PRO A 6 7.16 -11.73 22.88
N ASP A 7 7.19 -11.97 24.19
CA ASP A 7 7.95 -13.07 24.81
C ASP A 7 7.25 -14.44 24.74
N GLY A 8 6.07 -14.50 24.11
CA GLY A 8 5.26 -15.71 23.94
C GLY A 8 4.35 -16.05 25.13
N THR A 9 4.42 -15.28 26.22
CA THR A 9 3.52 -15.48 27.37
C THR A 9 2.11 -14.99 27.05
N THR A 10 1.09 -15.60 27.67
CA THR A 10 -0.31 -15.25 27.48
C THR A 10 -0.96 -14.76 28.77
N GLU A 11 -1.89 -13.81 28.64
CA GLU A 11 -2.76 -13.38 29.74
C GLU A 11 -4.18 -13.14 29.24
N VAL A 12 -5.18 -13.36 30.10
CA VAL A 12 -6.58 -13.10 29.79
C VAL A 12 -7.00 -11.79 30.44
N ILE A 13 -7.42 -10.85 29.59
CA ILE A 13 -7.95 -9.54 30.00
C ILE A 13 -9.48 -9.62 30.07
N GLU A 14 -10.03 -9.33 31.24
CA GLU A 14 -11.47 -9.11 31.42
C GLU A 14 -11.81 -7.64 31.20
N ALA A 15 -12.90 -7.38 30.46
CA ALA A 15 -13.37 -6.04 30.17
C ALA A 15 -14.89 -6.05 30.01
N ASP A 16 -15.57 -5.00 30.46
CA ASP A 16 -17.02 -4.85 30.31
C ASP A 16 -17.43 -4.69 28.84
N ASN A 17 -16.58 -4.04 28.03
CA ASN A 17 -16.80 -3.78 26.62
C ASN A 17 -15.50 -3.93 25.82
N ILE A 18 -15.61 -4.37 24.56
CA ILE A 18 -14.47 -4.59 23.66
C ILE A 18 -14.74 -3.88 22.33
N ILE A 19 -13.75 -3.13 21.83
CA ILE A 19 -13.77 -2.51 20.50
C ILE A 19 -12.66 -3.15 19.64
N LEU A 20 -13.03 -3.68 18.47
CA LEU A 20 -12.09 -4.25 17.51
C LEU A 20 -11.68 -3.17 16.49
N ALA A 21 -10.39 -2.82 16.46
CA ALA A 21 -9.83 -1.77 15.61
C ALA A 21 -8.45 -2.15 15.03
N SER A 22 -8.34 -3.35 14.44
CA SER A 22 -7.06 -3.94 13.99
C SER A 22 -6.47 -3.33 12.71
N GLY A 23 -7.15 -2.36 12.08
CA GLY A 23 -6.69 -1.71 10.85
C GLY A 23 -6.74 -2.61 9.61
N SER A 24 -5.84 -2.35 8.66
CA SER A 24 -5.76 -3.00 7.35
C SER A 24 -4.31 -3.21 6.92
N ARG A 25 -4.10 -3.93 5.80
CA ARG A 25 -2.78 -4.15 5.19
C ARG A 25 -2.87 -4.12 3.66
N PRO A 26 -1.75 -3.92 2.94
CA PRO A 26 -1.71 -4.03 1.47
C PRO A 26 -2.21 -5.38 0.96
N ILE A 27 -2.76 -5.38 -0.25
CA ILE A 27 -3.23 -6.61 -0.94
C ILE A 27 -2.05 -7.24 -1.67
N ASP A 28 -1.84 -8.54 -1.48
CA ASP A 28 -0.93 -9.35 -2.28
C ASP A 28 -1.61 -9.85 -3.55
N ILE A 29 -0.92 -9.75 -4.69
CA ILE A 29 -1.39 -10.28 -5.98
C ILE A 29 -0.48 -11.41 -6.47
N PRO A 30 -1.02 -12.58 -6.88
CA PRO A 30 -0.20 -13.71 -7.31
C PRO A 30 0.82 -13.42 -8.44
N PRO A 31 0.51 -12.57 -9.45
CA PRO A 31 1.48 -12.26 -10.52
C PRO A 31 2.67 -11.40 -10.09
N ALA A 32 2.59 -10.71 -8.95
CA ALA A 32 3.64 -9.83 -8.44
C ALA A 32 3.75 -9.99 -6.91
N PRO A 33 4.30 -11.13 -6.43
CA PRO A 33 4.51 -11.34 -5.01
C PRO A 33 5.52 -10.32 -4.47
N VAL A 34 5.17 -9.68 -3.34
CA VAL A 34 6.03 -8.68 -2.70
C VAL A 34 7.24 -9.34 -2.06
N ASP A 35 8.44 -8.86 -2.39
CA ASP A 35 9.72 -9.32 -1.83
C ASP A 35 10.44 -8.24 -1.00
N GLN A 36 9.87 -7.03 -0.93
CA GLN A 36 10.45 -5.86 -0.25
C GLN A 36 11.84 -5.46 -0.76
N ASN A 37 12.17 -5.83 -2.00
CA ASN A 37 13.44 -5.49 -2.65
C ASN A 37 13.20 -4.89 -4.05
N VAL A 38 12.67 -5.70 -4.98
CA VAL A 38 12.34 -5.24 -6.34
C VAL A 38 10.83 -5.00 -6.47
N ILE A 39 10.02 -5.88 -5.87
CA ILE A 39 8.57 -5.74 -5.80
C ILE A 39 8.22 -5.35 -4.37
N VAL A 40 7.80 -4.10 -4.20
CA VAL A 40 7.46 -3.53 -2.90
C VAL A 40 5.98 -3.16 -2.82
N ASP A 41 5.45 -3.12 -1.60
CA ASP A 41 4.18 -2.46 -1.32
C ASP A 41 4.41 -0.96 -1.02
N SER A 42 3.37 -0.27 -0.53
CA SER A 42 3.47 1.15 -0.15
C SER A 42 4.49 1.42 0.95
N THR A 43 4.77 0.45 1.82
CA THR A 43 5.76 0.60 2.90
C THR A 43 7.16 0.63 2.31
N GLY A 44 7.52 -0.34 1.46
CA GLY A 44 8.84 -0.36 0.82
C GLY A 44 9.04 0.81 -0.15
N ALA A 45 7.98 1.24 -0.84
CA ALA A 45 8.05 2.36 -1.78
C ALA A 45 8.30 3.73 -1.11
N LEU A 46 8.11 3.85 0.22
CA LEU A 46 8.48 5.05 0.99
C LEU A 46 9.96 5.06 1.38
N GLU A 47 10.62 3.90 1.36
CA GLU A 47 11.95 3.67 1.93
C GLU A 47 13.02 3.41 0.86
N PHE A 48 12.76 3.74 -0.41
CA PHE A 48 13.77 3.56 -1.45
C PHE A 48 15.05 4.34 -1.13
N PRO A 49 16.23 3.71 -1.16
CA PRO A 49 17.48 4.36 -0.81
C PRO A 49 17.96 5.35 -1.89
N ALA A 50 17.43 5.24 -3.10
CA ALA A 50 17.74 6.10 -4.24
C ALA A 50 16.56 6.15 -5.21
N VAL A 51 16.54 7.16 -6.08
CA VAL A 51 15.49 7.30 -7.11
C VAL A 51 15.63 6.17 -8.14
N PRO A 52 14.60 5.34 -8.35
CA PRO A 52 14.65 4.30 -9.38
C PRO A 52 14.59 4.94 -10.78
N GLU A 53 15.42 4.47 -11.73
CA GLU A 53 15.38 4.98 -13.10
C GLU A 53 14.00 4.78 -13.78
N ARG A 54 13.37 3.64 -13.47
CA ARG A 54 12.01 3.28 -13.93
C ARG A 54 11.24 2.69 -12.77
N LEU A 55 9.99 3.13 -12.61
CA LEU A 55 9.10 2.65 -11.57
C LEU A 55 7.78 2.19 -12.20
N GLY A 56 7.42 0.93 -11.97
CA GLY A 56 6.09 0.41 -12.28
C GLY A 56 5.19 0.54 -11.05
N VAL A 57 3.97 1.04 -11.23
CA VAL A 57 2.93 1.12 -10.20
C VAL A 57 1.73 0.31 -10.67
N ILE A 58 1.30 -0.68 -9.89
CA ILE A 58 0.10 -1.48 -10.16
C ILE A 58 -1.04 -0.92 -9.31
N GLY A 59 -2.07 -0.39 -9.97
CA GLY A 59 -3.19 0.32 -9.37
C GLY A 59 -3.06 1.85 -9.47
N ALA A 60 -4.00 2.47 -10.18
CA ALA A 60 -4.15 3.92 -10.36
C ALA A 60 -5.07 4.56 -9.31
N GLY A 61 -5.06 4.01 -8.10
CA GLY A 61 -5.71 4.60 -6.93
C GLY A 61 -4.84 5.66 -6.26
N VAL A 62 -5.37 6.28 -5.21
CA VAL A 62 -4.74 7.40 -4.49
C VAL A 62 -3.29 7.08 -4.09
N ILE A 63 -3.05 5.96 -3.41
CA ILE A 63 -1.70 5.57 -2.95
C ILE A 63 -0.71 5.44 -4.11
N GLY A 64 -1.11 4.77 -5.19
CA GLY A 64 -0.26 4.57 -6.37
C GLY A 64 0.09 5.88 -7.06
N LEU A 65 -0.88 6.80 -7.17
CA LEU A 65 -0.67 8.12 -7.77
C LEU A 65 0.18 9.04 -6.90
N GLU A 66 -0.01 9.02 -5.58
CA GLU A 66 0.79 9.81 -4.63
C GLU A 66 2.26 9.38 -4.68
N LEU A 67 2.53 8.08 -4.50
CA LEU A 67 3.90 7.55 -4.52
C LEU A 67 4.53 7.64 -5.90
N GLY A 68 3.78 7.34 -6.96
CA GLY A 68 4.23 7.53 -8.33
C GLY A 68 4.62 8.99 -8.59
N SER A 69 3.84 9.95 -8.09
CA SER A 69 4.15 11.38 -8.21
C SER A 69 5.42 11.76 -7.47
N VAL A 70 5.65 11.25 -6.26
CA VAL A 70 6.89 11.50 -5.50
C VAL A 70 8.11 11.10 -6.32
N TRP A 71 8.14 9.86 -6.81
CA TRP A 71 9.30 9.34 -7.54
C TRP A 71 9.45 9.93 -8.95
N ALA A 72 8.34 10.21 -9.64
CA ALA A 72 8.37 10.91 -10.93
C ALA A 72 9.02 12.30 -10.80
N ARG A 73 8.66 13.06 -9.75
CA ARG A 73 9.22 14.40 -9.49
C ARG A 73 10.72 14.38 -9.17
N LEU A 74 11.21 13.26 -8.64
CA LEU A 74 12.63 13.04 -8.37
C LEU A 74 13.41 12.50 -9.57
N GLY A 75 12.74 12.22 -10.70
CA GLY A 75 13.37 11.86 -11.98
C GLY A 75 13.06 10.44 -12.47
N SER A 76 12.26 9.65 -11.73
CA SER A 76 11.88 8.31 -12.17
C SER A 76 10.95 8.36 -13.39
N LYS A 77 11.14 7.43 -14.34
CA LYS A 77 10.16 7.19 -15.41
C LYS A 77 9.07 6.26 -14.89
N VAL A 78 7.93 6.83 -14.52
CA VAL A 78 6.83 6.10 -13.89
C VAL A 78 5.84 5.59 -14.93
N THR A 79 5.48 4.31 -14.85
CA THR A 79 4.36 3.71 -15.60
C THR A 79 3.34 3.18 -14.61
N VAL A 80 2.09 3.62 -14.75
CA VAL A 80 0.96 3.14 -13.94
C VAL A 80 0.14 2.15 -14.76
N LEU A 81 -0.13 0.98 -14.18
CA LEU A 81 -0.93 -0.08 -14.76
C LEU A 81 -2.24 -0.19 -13.98
N GLU A 82 -3.37 0.07 -14.64
CA GLU A 82 -4.71 -0.02 -14.05
C GLU A 82 -5.52 -1.07 -14.79
N ALA A 83 -6.22 -1.92 -14.03
CA ALA A 83 -7.05 -2.98 -14.58
C ALA A 83 -8.47 -2.49 -14.91
N LEU A 84 -8.96 -1.47 -14.20
CA LEU A 84 -10.26 -0.87 -14.44
C LEU A 84 -10.26 0.01 -15.70
N GLU A 85 -11.41 0.06 -16.37
CA GLU A 85 -11.58 0.91 -17.56
C GLU A 85 -11.62 2.40 -17.21
N LYS A 86 -12.07 2.76 -16.01
CA LYS A 86 -12.22 4.15 -15.56
C LYS A 86 -11.10 4.54 -14.60
N PHE A 87 -10.47 5.68 -14.88
CA PHE A 87 -9.52 6.31 -13.97
C PHE A 87 -10.24 6.93 -12.78
N LEU A 88 -9.69 6.77 -11.57
CA LEU A 88 -10.24 7.27 -10.29
C LEU A 88 -11.78 7.19 -10.21
N PRO A 89 -12.38 5.98 -10.27
CA PRO A 89 -13.82 5.82 -10.46
C PRO A 89 -14.70 6.34 -9.31
N ALA A 90 -14.10 6.60 -8.13
CA ALA A 90 -14.79 7.18 -6.98
C ALA A 90 -14.81 8.72 -7.02
N ALA A 91 -13.97 9.35 -7.86
CA ALA A 91 -13.97 10.80 -8.04
C ALA A 91 -15.05 11.21 -9.05
N ASP A 92 -15.40 12.50 -9.04
CA ASP A 92 -16.30 13.07 -10.04
C ASP A 92 -15.69 12.96 -11.45
N GLU A 93 -16.53 12.61 -12.43
CA GLU A 93 -16.09 12.36 -13.80
C GLU A 93 -15.46 13.59 -14.46
N ALA A 94 -15.82 14.82 -14.05
CA ALA A 94 -15.16 16.02 -14.56
C ALA A 94 -13.73 16.18 -14.03
N VAL A 95 -13.41 15.56 -12.89
CA VAL A 95 -12.09 15.60 -12.23
C VAL A 95 -11.22 14.41 -12.66
N SER A 96 -11.82 13.25 -12.93
CA SER A 96 -11.12 11.97 -13.15
C SER A 96 -10.82 11.65 -14.64
N LYS A 97 -10.53 12.66 -15.46
CA LYS A 97 -10.23 12.50 -16.90
C LYS A 97 -8.74 12.48 -17.20
#